data_AF-A0A139XGP5-F1
#
_entry.id   AF-A0A139XGP5-F1
#
_cell.length_a   1.000
_cell.length_b   1.000
_cell.length_c   1.000
_cell.angle_alpha   90.00
_cell.angle_beta   90.00
_cell.angle_gamma   90.00
#
_symmetry.space_group_name_H-M   'P 1'
#
loop_
_entity.id
_entity.type
_entity.pdbx_description
1 polymer ?
#
loop_
_entity_poly.entity_id
_entity_poly.type
_entity_poly.pdbx_seq_one_letter_code
_entity_poly.pdbx_strand_id
1 'polypeptide(L)'
;MRILGKGRVQQQAIQELQALPEDHPVREVLMDLLSNLKSTLELKQDLDPEERDLIMQLSPVYEQRLAEAREQGVQAERRRTIDTLDS
;
A
#
# COMPACT_ATOMS: atom_id res chain seq x y z
N MET A 1 21.72 17.40 -9.97
CA MET A 1 21.61 16.36 -11.02
C MET A 1 21.80 14.98 -10.40
N ARG A 2 20.72 14.26 -10.03
CA ARG A 2 20.67 12.79 -9.77
C ARG A 2 19.32 12.27 -9.21
N ILE A 3 18.19 12.95 -9.46
CA ILE A 3 16.88 12.52 -8.91
C ILE A 3 16.02 11.74 -9.92
N LEU A 4 16.25 11.90 -11.23
CA LEU A 4 15.52 11.23 -12.31
C LEU A 4 15.52 9.68 -12.27
N GLY A 5 16.38 9.07 -11.45
CA GLY A 5 16.41 7.62 -11.25
C GLY A 5 15.49 7.12 -10.12
N LYS A 6 15.23 7.93 -9.09
CA LYS A 6 14.50 7.48 -7.89
C LYS A 6 13.00 7.38 -8.14
N GLY A 7 12.39 8.39 -8.77
CA GLY A 7 10.97 8.38 -9.10
C GLY A 7 10.59 7.22 -10.03
N ARG A 8 11.44 6.93 -11.04
CA ARG A 8 11.21 5.82 -11.97
C ARG A 8 11.31 4.44 -11.31
N VAL A 9 12.27 4.24 -10.41
CA VAL A 9 12.40 3.00 -9.63
C VAL A 9 11.20 2.82 -8.68
N GLN A 10 10.71 3.90 -8.07
CA GLN A 10 9.52 3.85 -7.21
C GLN A 10 8.24 3.53 -7.99
N GLN A 11 8.04 4.16 -9.16
CA GLN A 11 6.92 3.83 -10.05
C GLN A 11 6.95 2.38 -10.50
N GLN A 12 8.13 1.87 -10.86
CA GLN A 12 8.29 0.48 -11.28
C GLN A 12 7.98 -0.49 -10.14
N ALA A 13 8.41 -0.19 -8.91
CA ALA A 13 8.06 -1.00 -7.73
C ALA A 13 6.54 -1.03 -7.46
N ILE A 14 5.82 0.07 -7.71
CA ILE A 14 4.36 0.12 -7.59
C ILE A 14 3.69 -0.74 -8.67
N GLN A 15 4.19 -0.70 -9.91
CA GLN A 15 3.68 -1.55 -10.99
C GLN A 15 3.94 -3.03 -10.72
N GLU A 16 5.14 -3.38 -10.24
CA GLU A 16 5.48 -4.74 -9.85
C GLU A 16 4.57 -5.23 -8.71
N LEU A 17 4.25 -4.37 -7.73
CA LEU A 17 3.26 -4.69 -6.70
C LEU A 17 1.87 -4.97 -7.28
N GLN A 18 1.39 -4.16 -8.22
CA GLN A 18 0.09 -4.38 -8.86
C GLN A 18 0.05 -5.70 -9.64
N ALA A 19 1.19 -6.15 -10.16
CA ALA A 19 1.34 -7.41 -10.85
C ALA A 19 1.52 -8.61 -9.91
N LEU A 20 1.78 -8.40 -8.61
CA LEU A 20 1.98 -9.49 -7.66
C LEU A 20 0.65 -10.17 -7.27
N PRO A 21 0.67 -11.51 -7.12
CA PRO A 21 -0.47 -12.27 -6.60
C PRO A 21 -0.92 -11.78 -5.22
N GLU A 22 -2.20 -11.96 -4.93
CA GLU A 22 -2.77 -11.48 -3.66
C GLU A 22 -2.25 -12.21 -2.43
N ASP A 23 -1.79 -13.45 -2.58
CA ASP A 23 -1.27 -14.29 -1.49
C ASP A 23 0.22 -14.09 -1.22
N HIS A 24 0.88 -13.19 -1.96
CA HIS A 24 2.34 -13.13 -1.93
C HIS A 24 2.84 -12.56 -0.59
N PRO A 25 3.74 -13.24 0.13
CA PRO A 25 4.14 -12.85 1.50
C PRO A 25 4.89 -11.51 1.55
N VAL A 26 5.50 -11.10 0.44
CA VAL A 26 6.20 -9.80 0.34
C VAL A 26 5.21 -8.64 0.23
N ARG A 27 3.92 -8.91 -0.01
CA ARG A 27 2.90 -7.89 -0.23
C ARG A 27 2.67 -7.03 1.01
N GLU A 28 2.63 -7.61 2.21
CA GLU A 28 2.55 -6.83 3.46
C GLU A 28 3.77 -5.91 3.63
N VAL A 29 4.97 -6.44 3.42
CA VAL A 29 6.22 -5.68 3.55
C VAL A 29 6.27 -4.51 2.55
N LEU A 30 5.81 -4.75 1.32
CA LEU A 30 5.67 -3.71 0.31
C LEU A 30 4.61 -2.68 0.67
N MET A 31 3.48 -3.10 1.23
CA MET A 31 2.43 -2.19 1.69
C MET A 31 2.93 -1.25 2.79
N ASP A 32 3.67 -1.77 3.77
CA ASP A 32 4.30 -0.94 4.81
C ASP A 32 5.29 0.06 4.21
N LEU A 33 6.09 -0.38 3.23
CA LEU A 33 7.04 0.49 2.54
C LEU A 33 6.33 1.61 1.75
N LEU A 34 5.26 1.27 1.03
CA LEU A 34 4.46 2.24 0.27
C LEU A 34 3.73 3.21 1.18
N SER A 35 3.21 2.74 2.32
CA SER A 35 2.55 3.58 3.32
C SER A 35 3.53 4.61 3.89
N ASN A 36 4.73 4.15 4.29
CA ASN A 36 5.80 5.03 4.76
C ASN A 36 6.26 6.03 3.70
N LEU A 37 6.35 5.60 2.44
CA LEU A 37 6.68 6.48 1.32
C LEU A 37 5.61 7.56 1.12
N LYS A 38 4.33 7.18 1.09
CA LYS A 38 3.20 8.11 0.96
C LYS A 38 3.22 9.14 2.09
N SER A 39 3.34 8.72 3.34
CA SER A 39 3.42 9.63 4.49
C SER A 39 4.64 10.55 4.42
N THR A 40 5.79 10.04 4.00
CA THR A 40 7.00 10.87 3.83
C THR A 40 6.81 11.93 2.76
N LEU A 41 6.14 11.59 1.65
CA LEU A 41 5.85 12.52 0.57
C LEU A 41 4.77 13.54 0.98
N GLU A 42 3.73 13.12 1.70
CA GLU A 42 2.69 14.04 2.21
C GLU A 42 3.24 15.08 3.19
N LEU A 43 4.31 14.76 3.92
CA LEU A 43 4.99 15.69 4.84
C LEU A 43 5.94 16.66 4.14
N LYS A 44 6.25 16.45 2.85
CA LYS A 44 7.09 17.37 2.08
C LYS A 44 6.31 18.59 1.63
N GLN A 45 6.86 19.77 1.88
CA GLN A 45 6.27 21.04 1.44
C GLN A 45 6.57 21.35 -0.04
N ASP A 46 7.76 21.01 -0.52
CA ASP A 46 8.17 21.17 -1.93
C ASP A 46 8.15 19.82 -2.64
N LEU A 47 6.95 19.34 -2.96
CA LEU A 47 6.76 18.18 -3.83
C LEU A 47 7.04 18.57 -5.28
N ASP A 48 7.98 17.86 -5.89
CA ASP A 48 8.19 17.95 -7.34
C ASP A 48 7.03 17.27 -8.10
N PRO A 49 6.88 17.52 -9.42
CA PRO A 49 5.80 16.94 -10.20
C PRO A 49 5.78 15.40 -10.21
N GLU A 50 6.95 14.77 -10.17
CA GLU A 50 7.08 13.31 -10.18
C GLU A 50 6.59 12.70 -8.85
N GLU A 51 6.89 13.36 -7.73
CA GLU A 51 6.42 12.99 -6.39
C GLU A 51 4.91 13.19 -6.25
N ARG A 52 4.34 14.24 -6.84
CA ARG A 52 2.88 14.43 -6.90
C ARG A 52 2.19 13.34 -7.70
N ASP A 53 2.73 12.99 -8.87
CA ASP A 53 2.21 11.90 -9.70
C ASP A 53 2.30 10.56 -8.97
N LEU A 54 3.37 10.34 -8.19
CA LEU A 54 3.51 9.15 -7.37
C LEU A 54 2.43 9.05 -6.29
N ILE A 55 2.16 10.14 -5.56
CA ILE A 55 1.08 10.19 -4.57
C ILE A 55 -0.26 9.87 -5.22
N MET A 56 -0.57 10.48 -6.38
CA MET A 56 -1.83 10.25 -7.10
C MET A 56 -1.98 8.79 -7.54
N GLN A 57 -0.91 8.12 -7.96
CA GLN A 57 -0.92 6.70 -8.32
C GLN A 57 -1.04 5.78 -7.10
N LEU A 58 -0.46 6.19 -5.96
CA LEU A 58 -0.48 5.42 -4.72
C LEU A 58 -1.83 5.44 -4.01
N SER A 59 -2.58 6.55 -4.08
CA SER A 59 -3.87 6.71 -3.40
C SER A 59 -4.88 5.60 -3.69
N PRO A 60 -5.24 5.29 -4.95
CA PRO A 60 -6.25 4.27 -5.24
C PRO A 60 -5.78 2.85 -4.87
N VAL A 61 -4.50 2.53 -5.08
CA VAL A 61 -3.94 1.20 -4.72
C VAL A 61 -3.98 1.02 -3.21
N TYR A 62 -3.61 2.05 -2.45
CA TYR A 62 -3.62 2.01 -0.99
C TYR A 62 -5.05 1.92 -0.42
N GLU A 63 -5.99 2.72 -0.95
CA GLU A 63 -7.38 2.70 -0.49
C GLU A 63 -8.08 1.38 -0.78
N GLN A 64 -7.89 0.80 -1.96
CA GLN A 64 -8.47 -0.49 -2.31
C GLN A 64 -7.96 -1.59 -1.37
N ARG A 65 -6.65 -1.63 -1.08
CA ARG A 65 -6.07 -2.64 -0.18
C ARG A 65 -6.48 -2.43 1.27
N LEU A 66 -6.63 -1.18 1.72
CA LEU A 66 -7.16 -0.89 3.06
C LEU A 66 -8.61 -1.37 3.20
N ALA A 67 -9.42 -1.22 2.15
CA ALA A 67 -10.78 -1.74 2.12
C ALA A 67 -10.80 -3.28 2.20
N GLU A 68 -9.98 -3.96 1.39
CA GLU A 68 -9.85 -5.43 1.42
C GLU A 68 -9.35 -5.94 2.78
N ALA A 69 -8.33 -5.30 3.36
CA ALA A 69 -7.80 -5.66 4.68
C ALA A 69 -8.85 -5.47 5.78
N ARG A 70 -9.67 -4.41 5.70
CA ARG A 70 -10.80 -4.20 6.62
C ARG A 70 -11.85 -5.28 6.46
N GLU A 71 -12.20 -5.66 5.23
CA GLU A 71 -13.15 -6.76 4.99
C GLU A 71 -12.64 -8.10 5.53
N GLN A 72 -11.36 -8.41 5.30
CA GLN A 72 -10.73 -9.63 5.81
C GLN A 72 -10.61 -9.62 7.34
N GLY A 73 -10.26 -8.48 7.95
CA GLY A 73 -10.19 -8.31 9.40
C GLY A 73 -11.55 -8.47 10.09
N VAL A 74 -12.61 -7.89 9.51
CA VAL A 74 -14.00 -8.04 9.99
C VAL A 74 -14.48 -9.49 9.88
N GLN A 75 -14.13 -10.20 8.82
CA GLN A 75 -14.44 -11.63 8.66
C GLN A 75 -13.70 -12.50 9.69
N ALA A 76 -12.42 -12.21 9.95
CA ALA A 76 -11.61 -12.95 10.92
C ALA A 76 -12.11 -12.77 12.37
N GLU A 77 -12.54 -11.56 12.75
CA GLU A 77 -13.15 -11.32 14.06
C GLU A 77 -14.49 -12.03 14.23
N ARG A 78 -15.37 -11.99 13.21
CA ARG A 78 -16.67 -12.69 13.24
C ARG A 78 -16.51 -14.19 13.44
N ARG A 79 -15.54 -14.81 12.76
CA ARG A 79 -15.31 -16.25 12.88
C ARG A 79 -14.75 -16.62 14.25
N ARG A 80 -13.85 -15.80 14.81
CA ARG A 80 -13.35 -15.99 16.18
C ARG A 80 -14.44 -15.87 17.22
N THR A 81 -15.35 -14.90 17.10
CA THR A 81 -16.46 -14.76 18.07
C THR A 81 -17.40 -15.95 18.03
N ILE A 82 -17.73 -16.45 16.82
CA ILE A 82 -18.60 -17.62 16.65
C ILE A 82 -17.93 -18.89 17.23
N ASP A 83 -16.65 -19.15 16.94
CA ASP A 83 -15.95 -20.32 17.48
C ASP A 83 -15.77 -20.26 19.02
N THR A 84 -15.63 -19.07 19.61
CA THR A 84 -15.58 -18.90 21.07
C THR A 84 -16.94 -18.96 21.77
N LEU A 85 -18.04 -18.85 21.03
CA LEU A 85 -19.40 -18.95 21.56
C LEU A 85 -19.98 -20.37 21.43
N ASP A 86 -19.37 -21.22 20.60
CA ASP A 86 -19.73 -22.64 20.40
C ASP A 86 -18.77 -23.62 21.13
N SER A 87 -17.88 -23.12 21.99
CA SER A 87 -16.95 -23.91 22.84
C SER A 87 -17.26 -23.83 24.33
#